data_AF-U9VY42-F1
#
_entry.id   AF-U9VY42-F1
#
_cell.length_a   1.000
_cell.length_b   1.000
_cell.length_c   1.000
_cell.angle_alpha   90.00
_cell.angle_beta   90.00
_cell.angle_gamma   90.00
#
_symmetry.space_group_name_H-M   'P 1'
#
loop_
_entity.id
_entity.type
_entity.pdbx_description
1 polymer ?
#
loop_
_entity_poly.entity_id
_entity_poly.type
_entity_poly.pdbx_seq_one_letter_code
_entity_poly.pdbx_strand_id
1 'polypeptide(L)' 'MHKRAVVRNRIKRQIHAALGRLLPRVSGDWWIVINVRTTATACEYNEFLRELEKLLIELEVLHGN' A
#
# COMPACT_ATOMS: atom_id res chain seq x y z
N MET A 1 3.21 19.84 -18.68
CA MET A 1 3.52 19.50 -17.28
C MET A 1 2.26 18.89 -16.63
N HIS A 2 2.33 18.01 -15.64
CA HIS A 2 1.23 17.62 -14.70
C HIS A 2 0.55 16.23 -14.73
N LYS A 3 0.19 15.58 -15.85
CA LYS A 3 -0.59 14.30 -15.72
C LYS A 3 0.15 13.17 -14.99
N ARG A 4 1.43 12.92 -15.29
CA ARG A 4 2.24 11.89 -14.62
C ARG A 4 2.46 12.18 -13.13
N ALA A 5 2.61 13.46 -12.76
CA ALA A 5 2.80 13.85 -11.37
C ALA A 5 1.52 13.61 -10.54
N VAL A 6 0.34 13.91 -11.11
CA VAL A 6 -0.95 13.66 -10.46
C VAL A 6 -1.18 12.17 -10.23
N VAL A 7 -0.86 11.31 -11.21
CA VAL A 7 -0.98 9.84 -11.07
C VAL A 7 -0.05 9.32 -9.96
N ARG A 8 1.23 9.71 -9.95
CA ARG A 8 2.16 9.32 -8.88
C ARG A 8 1.70 9.79 -7.50
N ASN A 9 1.20 11.02 -7.38
CA ASN A 9 0.72 11.56 -6.11
C ASN A 9 -0.54 10.84 -5.65
N ARG A 10 -1.45 10.48 -6.57
CA ARG A 10 -2.62 9.66 -6.25
C ARG A 10 -2.22 8.31 -5.69
N ILE A 11 -1.28 7.62 -6.33
CA ILE A 11 -0.79 6.32 -5.87
C ILE A 11 -0.14 6.44 -4.49
N LYS A 12 0.72 7.45 -4.27
CA LYS A 12 1.32 7.69 -2.94
C LYS A 12 0.27 7.93 -1.85
N ARG A 13 -0.77 8.72 -2.13
CA ARG A 13 -1.87 8.96 -1.17
C ARG A 13 -2.67 7.68 -0.87
N GLN A 14 -2.96 6.89 -1.90
CA GLN A 14 -3.63 5.59 -1.75
C GLN A 14 -2.80 4.66 -0.86
N ILE A 15 -1.49 4.55 -1.11
CA ILE A 15 -0.59 3.76 -0.28
C ILE A 15 -0.60 4.24 1.17
N HIS A 16 -0.48 5.54 1.41
CA HIS A 16 -0.51 6.08 2.77
C HIS A 16 -1.85 5.81 3.48
N ALA A 17 -2.98 5.93 2.78
CA ALA A 17 -4.29 5.62 3.34
C ALA A 17 -4.44 4.13 3.67
N ALA A 18 -3.96 3.24 2.79
CA ALA A 18 -3.94 1.81 3.01
C ALA A 18 -3.09 1.43 4.23
N LEU A 19 -1.87 1.98 4.30
CA LEU A 19 -0.96 1.79 5.44
C LEU A 19 -1.58 2.31 6.74
N GLY A 20 -2.21 3.49 6.74
CA GLY A 20 -2.89 4.01 7.93
C GLY A 20 -3.99 3.08 8.46
N ARG A 21 -4.62 2.28 7.59
CA ARG A 21 -5.63 1.28 7.97
C ARG A 21 -5.03 -0.06 8.40
N LEU A 22 -3.90 -0.45 7.80
CA LEU A 22 -3.29 -1.77 8.00
C LEU A 22 -2.25 -1.77 9.15
N LEU A 23 -1.44 -0.72 9.28
CA LEU A 23 -0.38 -0.62 10.28
C LEU A 23 -0.86 -0.76 11.74
N PRO A 24 -2.03 -0.23 12.15
CA PRO A 24 -2.52 -0.46 13.51
C PRO A 24 -2.79 -1.92 13.85
N ARG A 25 -2.93 -2.78 12.83
CA ARG A 25 -3.14 -4.23 12.97
C ARG A 25 -1.82 -5.03 12.91
N VAL A 26 -0.72 -4.37 12.54
CA VAL A 26 0.61 -4.98 12.48
C VAL A 26 1.22 -4.98 13.88
N SER A 27 1.63 -6.14 14.37
CA SER A 27 2.28 -6.26 15.67
C SER A 27 3.80 -6.09 15.55
N GLY A 28 4.39 -5.19 16.36
CA GLY A 28 5.83 -4.97 16.46
C GLY A 28 6.35 -3.74 15.72
N ASP A 29 7.63 -3.44 15.91
CA ASP A 29 8.29 -2.24 15.38
C ASP A 29 8.86 -2.45 13.96
N TRP A 30 7.98 -2.72 13.01
CA TRP A 30 8.38 -3.00 11.62
C TRP A 30 8.69 -1.73 10.83
N TRP A 31 9.78 -1.79 10.06
CA TRP A 31 10.09 -0.80 9.04
C TRP A 31 9.58 -1.29 7.69
N ILE A 32 8.50 -0.69 7.19
CA ILE A 32 7.89 -1.07 5.91
C ILE A 32 8.36 -0.13 4.80
N VAL A 33 9.04 -0.67 3.78
CA VAL A 33 9.48 0.07 2.60
C VAL A 33 8.69 -0.39 1.38
N ILE A 34 7.95 0.54 0.74
CA ILE A 34 7.14 0.26 -0.45
C ILE A 34 7.79 0.87 -1.69
N ASN A 35 8.15 0.02 -2.66
CA ASN A 35 8.66 0.46 -3.96
C ASN A 35 7.56 0.34 -5.03
N VAL A 36 7.11 1.48 -5.56
CA VAL A 36 6.10 1.54 -6.61
C VAL A 36 6.77 1.56 -7.97
N ARG A 37 6.57 0.51 -8.78
CA ARG A 37 7.01 0.48 -10.17
C ARG A 37 6.10 1.36 -11.03
N THR A 38 6.71 2.26 -11.81
CA THR A 38 6.03 3.30 -12.60
C THR A 38 5.20 2.78 -13.79
N THR A 39 5.25 1.47 -14.07
CA THR A 39 4.41 0.80 -15.07
C THR A 39 2.96 0.66 -14.62
N ALA A 40 2.66 0.86 -13.33
CA ALA A 40 1.30 0.89 -12.80
C ALA A 40 0.59 2.18 -13.25
N THR A 41 0.01 2.16 -14.45
CA THR A 41 -0.73 3.29 -15.05
C THR A 41 -2.15 3.42 -14.53
N ALA A 42 -2.73 2.33 -14.02
CA ALA A 42 -4.00 2.29 -13.32
C ALA A 42 -3.82 1.36 -12.12
N CYS A 43 -4.10 1.89 -10.94
CA CYS A 43 -4.05 1.14 -9.69
C CYS A 43 -5.35 1.48 -8.98
N GLU A 44 -6.35 0.62 -9.15
CA GLU A 44 -7.61 0.78 -8.43
C GLU A 44 -7.33 0.55 -6.95
N TYR A 45 -7.77 1.50 -6.12
CA TYR A 45 -7.38 1.56 -4.71
C TYR A 45 -7.70 0.26 -3.97
N ASN A 46 -8.86 -0.32 -4.28
CA ASN A 46 -9.35 -1.51 -3.62
C ASN A 46 -8.55 -2.76 -4.01
N GLU A 47 -8.11 -2.86 -5.27
CA GLU A 47 -7.25 -3.96 -5.72
C GLU A 47 -5.89 -3.88 -5.04
N PHE A 48 -5.29 -2.69 -5.02
CA PHE A 48 -4.03 -2.44 -4.31
C PHE A 48 -4.12 -2.79 -2.83
N LEU A 49 -5.17 -2.33 -2.14
CA LEU A 49 -5.37 -2.59 -0.72
C LEU A 49 -5.46 -4.09 -0.44
N ARG A 50 -6.20 -4.81 -1.29
CA ARG A 50 -6.38 -6.26 -1.17
C ARG A 50 -5.08 -7.03 -1.38
N GLU A 51 -4.29 -6.68 -2.39
CA GLU A 51 -2.98 -7.30 -2.62
C GLU A 51 -2.00 -7.01 -1.48
N LEU A 52 -1.98 -5.77 -0.99
CA LEU A 52 -1.11 -5.38 0.13
C LEU A 52 -1.48 -6.12 1.42
N GLU A 53 -2.78 -6.24 1.74
CA GLU A 53 -3.23 -7.00 2.90
C GLU A 53 -2.84 -8.48 2.78
N LYS A 54 -2.99 -9.07 1.59
CA LYS A 54 -2.62 -10.47 1.35
C LYS A 54 -1.12 -10.71 1.56
N LEU A 55 -0.27 -9.83 1.03
CA LEU A 55 1.19 -9.89 1.25
C LEU A 55 1.56 -9.77 2.73
N LEU A 56 0.93 -8.87 3.47
CA LEU A 56 1.22 -8.68 4.89
C LEU A 56 0.78 -9.87 5.76
N ILE A 57 -0.30 -10.56 5.38
CA ILE A 57 -0.72 -11.83 6.01
C ILE A 57 0.30 -12.93 5.69
N GLU A 58 0.72 -13.06 4.42
CA GLU A 58 1.71 -14.06 3.99
C GLU A 58 3.07 -13.89 4.69
N LEU A 59 3.43 -12.64 5.03
CA LEU A 59 4.64 -12.34 5.79
C LEU A 59 4.48 -12.55 7.31
N GLU A 60 3.30 -13.01 7.78
CA GLU A 60 2.95 -13.13 9.20
C GLU A 60 3.09 -11.83 9.99
N VAL A 61 3.08 -10.68 9.30
CA VAL A 61 3.18 -9.34 9.90
C VAL A 61 1.79 -8.85 10.34
N LEU A 62 0.74 -9.32 9.67
CA LEU A 62 -0.66 -9.18 10.10
C LEU A 62 -1.15 -10.51 10.68
N HIS A 63 -1.23 -10.59 12.01
CA HIS A 63 -2.00 -11.64 12.64
C HIS A 63 -3.49 -11.25 12.58
N GLY A 64 -4.24 -11.98 11.77
CA GLY A 64 -5.71 -11.92 11.83
C GLY A 64 -6.14 -12.23 13.26
N ASN A 65 -7.06 -11.42 13.78
CA ASN A 65 -7.64 -11.64 15.10
C ASN A 65 -8.37 -13.00 15.15
#